data_AF-A0A1G3JYB0-F1
#
_entry.id   AF-A0A1G3JYB0-F1
#
_cell.length_a   1.000
_cell.length_b   1.000
_cell.length_c   1.000
_cell.angle_alpha   90.00
_cell.angle_beta   90.00
_cell.angle_gamma   90.00
#
_symmetry.space_group_name_H-M   'P 1'
#
loop_
_entity.id
_entity.type
_entity.pdbx_description
1 polymer ?
#
loop_
_entity_poly.entity_id
_entity_poly.type
_entity_poly.pdbx_seq_one_letter_code
_entity_poly.pdbx_strand_id
1 'polypeptide(L)' 'MKRTRLSICARKRRYGSEEEARAVVAGAAIILRPYRCDRCGLFHLTSRTKGKRIARPVV' A
#
# COMPACT_ATOMS: atom_id res chain seq x y z
N MET A 1 -9.83 3.54 -16.94
CA MET A 1 -9.41 3.17 -15.55
C MET A 1 -7.91 2.88 -15.53
N LYS A 2 -7.10 3.64 -14.76
CA LYS A 2 -5.65 3.46 -14.72
C LYS A 2 -5.30 2.23 -13.87
N ARG A 3 -5.04 1.10 -14.52
CA ARG A 3 -4.61 -0.13 -13.82
C ARG A 3 -3.16 -0.07 -13.36
N THR A 4 -2.81 -0.74 -12.26
CA THR A 4 -1.40 -0.88 -11.87
C THR A 4 -0.60 -1.56 -13.00
N ARG A 5 0.49 -0.92 -13.47
CA ARG A 5 1.39 -1.48 -14.49
C ARG A 5 2.02 -2.79 -13.98
N LEU A 6 2.19 -3.78 -14.86
CA LEU A 6 2.78 -5.08 -14.49
C LEU A 6 4.17 -4.92 -13.85
N SER A 7 5.01 -4.08 -14.45
CA SER A 7 6.36 -3.79 -13.93
C SER A 7 6.34 -3.21 -12.52
N ILE A 8 5.32 -2.43 -12.15
CA ILE A 8 5.15 -1.91 -10.79
C ILE A 8 4.72 -3.04 -9.86
N CYS A 9 3.71 -3.83 -10.24
CA CYS A 9 3.23 -4.96 -9.45
C CYS A 9 4.34 -5.98 -9.17
N ALA A 10 5.16 -6.29 -10.18
CA ALA A 10 6.29 -7.21 -10.05
C ALA A 10 7.37 -6.70 -9.10
N ARG A 11 7.60 -5.38 -9.03
CA ARG A 11 8.59 -4.75 -8.14
C ARG A 11 8.10 -4.59 -6.69
N LYS A 12 6.80 -4.77 -6.42
CA LYS A 12 6.21 -4.57 -5.09
C LYS A 12 6.13 -5.89 -4.32
N ARG A 13 6.45 -5.84 -3.03
CA ARG A 13 6.21 -6.94 -2.09
C ARG A 13 4.71 -7.24 -2.02
N ARG A 14 4.34 -8.52 -2.09
CA ARG A 14 2.97 -9.02 -2.06
C ARG A 14 2.67 -9.55 -0.66
N TYR A 15 1.55 -9.13 -0.09
CA TYR A 15 1.02 -9.63 1.18
C TYR A 15 -0.31 -10.32 0.94
N GLY A 16 -0.54 -11.43 1.66
CA GLY A 16 -1.75 -12.25 1.52
C GLY A 16 -2.97 -11.58 2.16
N SER A 17 -2.75 -10.80 3.22
CA SER A 17 -3.81 -10.11 3.96
C SER A 17 -3.48 -8.65 4.23
N GLU A 18 -4.50 -7.88 4.65
CA GLU A 18 -4.29 -6.49 5.06
C GLU A 18 -3.53 -6.42 6.39
N GLU A 19 -3.77 -7.36 7.29
CA GLU A 19 -3.13 -7.49 8.59
C GLU A 19 -1.62 -7.68 8.46
N GLU A 20 -1.18 -8.58 7.57
CA GLU A 20 0.24 -8.77 7.25
C GLU A 20 0.87 -7.46 6.75
N ALA A 21 0.18 -6.75 5.85
CA ALA A 21 0.67 -5.49 5.32
C ALA A 21 0.74 -4.40 6.41
N ARG A 22 -0.23 -4.35 7.33
CA ARG A 22 -0.25 -3.41 8.46
C ARG A 22 0.84 -3.71 9.49
N ALA A 23 1.15 -4.98 9.75
CA ALA A 23 2.25 -5.35 10.64
C ALA A 23 3.59 -4.77 10.14
N VAL A 24 3.83 -4.81 8.82
CA VAL A 24 5.01 -4.19 8.22
C VAL A 24 4.98 -2.66 8.31
N VAL A 25 3.80 -2.04 8.17
CA VAL A 25 3.65 -0.58 8.34
C VAL A 25 4.01 -0.16 9.76
N ALA A 26 3.59 -0.93 10.78
CA ALA A 26 3.87 -0.62 12.19
C ALA A 26 5.37 -0.65 12.52
N GLY A 27 6.14 -1.53 11.87
CA GLY A 27 7.60 -1.59 12.03
C GLY A 27 8.39 -0.67 11.09
N ALA A 28 7.74 0.05 10.17
CA ALA A 28 8.43 0.87 9.19
C ALA A 28 8.77 2.26 9.74
N ALA A 29 10.01 2.70 9.55
CA ALA A 29 10.44 4.07 9.89
C ALA A 29 9.82 5.17 8.99
N ILE A 30 9.09 4.77 7.94
CA ILE A 30 8.45 5.66 6.98
C ILE A 30 6.96 5.38 6.89
N ILE A 31 6.18 6.40 6.55
CA ILE A 31 4.73 6.24 6.37
C ILE A 31 4.48 5.36 5.15
N LEU A 32 3.97 4.16 5.41
CA LEU A 32 3.49 3.22 4.40
C LEU A 32 1.97 3.07 4.54
N ARG A 33 1.30 2.90 3.41
CA ARG A 33 -0.13 2.59 3.37
C ARG A 33 -0.38 1.31 2.60
N PRO A 34 -1.13 0.35 3.17
CA PRO A 34 -1.59 -0.81 2.42
C PRO A 34 -2.63 -0.37 1.39
N TYR A 35 -2.63 -1.02 0.23
CA TYR A 35 -3.70 -0.91 -0.75
C TYR A 35 -3.86 -2.24 -1.50
N ARG A 36 -5.10 -2.57 -1.85
CA ARG A 36 -5.39 -3.74 -2.67
C ARG A 36 -5.01 -3.45 -4.12
N CYS A 37 -4.18 -4.31 -4.69
CA CYS A 37 -3.80 -4.20 -6.09
C CYS A 37 -4.96 -4.61 -6.98
N ASP A 38 -5.30 -3.75 -7.92
CA ASP A 38 -6.30 -3.99 -8.96
C ASP A 38 -5.83 -4.96 -10.07
N ARG A 39 -4.56 -5.38 -10.03
CA ARG A 39 -3.97 -6.34 -10.98
C ARG A 39 -3.86 -7.75 -10.40
N CYS A 40 -3.15 -7.92 -9.28
CA CYS A 40 -2.91 -9.24 -8.69
C CYS A 40 -3.89 -9.57 -7.55
N GLY A 41 -4.73 -8.62 -7.12
CA GLY A 41 -5.69 -8.81 -6.03
C GLY A 41 -5.08 -8.83 -4.62
N LEU A 42 -3.75 -8.91 -4.51
CA LEU A 42 -3.00 -8.94 -3.25
C LEU A 42 -2.77 -7.53 -2.68
N PHE A 43 -2.30 -7.48 -1.44
CA PHE A 43 -1.99 -6.23 -0.75
C PHE A 43 -0.57 -5.77 -1.03
N HIS A 44 -0.41 -4.48 -1.33
CA HIS A 44 0.86 -3.81 -1.57
C HIS A 44 1.01 -2.58 -0.68
N LEU A 45 2.26 -2.19 -0.42
CA LEU A 45 2.57 -0.98 0.33
C LEU A 45 2.95 0.18 -0.59
N THR A 46 2.46 1.37 -0.25
CA THR A 46 2.82 2.61 -0.93
C THR A 46 3.20 3.69 0.09
N SER A 47 4.35 4.33 -0.14
CA SER A 47 4.76 5.55 0.56
C SER A 47 4.22 6.83 -0.10
N ARG A 48 3.42 6.69 -1.17
CA ARG A 48 2.86 7.86 -1.86
C ARG A 48 1.87 8.58 -0.94
N THR A 49 2.30 9.71 -0.42
CA THR A 49 1.49 10.67 0.35
C THR A 49 0.87 11.72 -0.57
N LYS A 50 1.54 12.07 -1.68
CA LYS A 50 1.06 13.06 -2.65
C LYS A 50 -0.25 12.61 -3.31
N GLY A 51 -1.32 13.37 -3.09
CA GLY A 51 -2.66 13.14 -3.67
C GLY A 51 -3.52 12.09 -2.95
N LYS A 52 -3.05 11.50 -1.84
CA LYS A 52 -3.92 10.68 -0.98
C LYS A 52 -4.42 11.54 0.19
N ARG A 53 -5.74 11.65 0.37
CA ARG A 53 -6.34 12.29 1.55
C ARG A 53 -5.68 11.66 2.79
N ILE A 54 -4.96 12.48 3.55
CA ILE A 54 -4.51 12.11 4.88
C ILE A 54 -5.77 12.23 5.74
N ALA A 55 -6.19 11.13 6.37
CA ALA A 55 -7.27 11.22 7.35
C ALA A 55 -6.82 12.25 8.39
N ARG A 56 -7.66 13.26 8.63
CA ARG A 56 -7.32 14.34 9.56
C ARG A 56 -6.99 13.66 10.90
N PRO A 57 -5.80 13.92 11.50
CA PRO A 57 -5.51 13.39 12.82
C PRO A 57 -6.66 13.82 13.74
N VAL A 58 -7.25 12.83 14.41
CA VAL A 58 -8.24 13.08 15.45
C VAL A 58 -7.41 13.54 16.65
N VAL A 59 -7.47 14.83 16.94
CA VAL A 59 -6.92 15.43 18.16
C VAL A 59 -8.00 15.38 19.21
#